data_AF-A0A699ZBX4-F1
#
_entry.id   AF-A0A699ZBX4-F1
#
_cell.length_a   1.000
_cell.length_b   1.000
_cell.length_c   1.000
_cell.angle_alpha   90.00
_cell.angle_beta   90.00
_cell.angle_gamma   90.00
#
_symmetry.space_group_name_H-M   'P 1'
#
loop_
_entity.id
_entity.type
_entity.pdbx_description
1 polymer ?
#
loop_
_entity_poly.entity_id
_entity_poly.type
_entity_poly.pdbx_seq_one_letter_code
_entity_poly.pdbx_strand_id
1 'polypeptide(L)'
;ISKVQQCAVSIMRMVGTRTIYERQIRETLGNNPDTSKALRLLMTQGKLARVGAGGRGDPFAYRATPFGLDALQELIINNSLAV
;
A
#
# COMPACT_ATOMS: atom_id res chain seq x y z
N ILE A 1 2.50 12.84 11.80
CA ILE A 1 2.55 11.80 10.73
C ILE A 1 2.98 12.45 9.42
N SER A 2 4.03 11.95 8.76
CA SER A 2 4.54 12.49 7.49
C SER A 2 3.65 12.13 6.30
N LYS A 3 3.72 12.87 5.18
CA LYS A 3 2.96 12.57 3.95
C LYS A 3 3.20 11.15 3.42
N VAL A 4 4.45 10.68 3.48
CA VAL A 4 4.81 9.30 3.12
C VAL A 4 4.09 8.29 4.01
N GLN A 5 4.03 8.53 5.33
CA GLN A 5 3.30 7.65 6.25
C GLN A 5 1.79 7.66 5.99
N GLN A 6 1.20 8.82 5.66
CA GLN A 6 -0.22 8.91 5.26
C GLN A 6 -0.48 8.09 4.00
N CYS A 7 0.36 8.26 2.97
CA CYS A 7 0.28 7.48 1.74
C CYS A 7 0.41 5.98 2.03
N ALA A 8 1.33 5.57 2.91
CA ALA A 8 1.51 4.16 3.26
C ALA A 8 0.26 3.57 3.91
N VAL A 9 -0.37 4.29 4.86
CA VAL A 9 -1.62 3.85 5.48
C VAL A 9 -2.75 3.76 4.43
N SER A 10 -2.90 4.76 3.58
CA SER A 10 -3.89 4.75 2.51
C SER A 10 -3.68 3.58 1.54
N ILE A 11 -2.44 3.30 1.13
CA ILE A 11 -2.10 2.16 0.28
C ILE A 11 -2.48 0.84 0.96
N MET A 12 -2.13 0.64 2.23
CA MET A 12 -2.48 -0.59 2.96
C MET A 12 -4.00 -0.81 3.01
N ARG A 13 -4.77 0.27 3.26
CA ARG A 13 -6.24 0.23 3.24
C ARG A 13 -6.81 -0.05 1.85
N MET A 14 -6.24 0.56 0.80
CA MET A 14 -6.65 0.34 -0.59
C MET A 14 -6.40 -1.11 -1.04
N VAL A 15 -5.22 -1.64 -0.73
CA VAL A 15 -4.83 -3.01 -1.08
C VAL A 15 -5.69 -4.02 -0.30
N GLY A 16 -5.74 -3.91 1.03
CA GLY A 16 -6.47 -4.86 1.87
C GLY A 16 -6.15 -6.31 1.50
N THR A 17 -7.18 -7.13 1.30
CA THR A 17 -7.07 -8.52 0.86
C THR A 17 -7.03 -8.70 -0.68
N ARG A 18 -6.99 -7.60 -1.45
CA ARG A 18 -7.06 -7.61 -2.91
C ARG A 18 -5.70 -7.30 -3.54
N THR A 19 -5.59 -7.55 -4.84
CA THR A 19 -4.49 -7.06 -5.68
C THR A 19 -4.91 -5.75 -6.33
N ILE A 20 -4.11 -4.69 -6.21
CA ILE A 20 -4.39 -3.37 -6.76
C ILE A 20 -3.26 -2.94 -7.69
N TYR A 21 -3.59 -2.45 -8.89
CA TYR A 21 -2.59 -1.96 -9.83
C TYR A 21 -1.99 -0.63 -9.38
N GLU A 22 -0.70 -0.43 -9.67
CA GLU A 22 0.00 0.82 -9.33
C GLU A 22 -0.72 2.05 -9.91
N ARG A 23 -1.29 1.90 -11.11
CA ARG A 23 -2.08 2.95 -11.74
C ARG A 23 -3.23 3.44 -10.86
N GLN A 24 -3.99 2.52 -10.27
CA GLN A 24 -5.13 2.86 -9.39
C GLN A 24 -4.66 3.57 -8.13
N ILE A 25 -3.51 3.14 -7.57
CA ILE A 25 -2.88 3.81 -6.43
C ILE A 25 -2.50 5.25 -6.80
N ARG A 26 -1.88 5.46 -7.96
CA ARG A 26 -1.46 6.79 -8.43
C ARG A 26 -2.63 7.68 -8.83
N GLU A 27 -3.71 7.12 -9.37
CA GLU A 27 -4.95 7.86 -9.64
C GLU A 27 -5.60 8.36 -8.33
N THR A 28 -5.46 7.61 -7.24
CA THR A 28 -6.04 7.96 -5.93
C THR A 28 -5.15 8.88 -5.10
N LEU A 29 -3.84 8.59 -5.03
CA LEU A 29 -2.89 9.28 -4.12
C LEU A 29 -1.99 10.28 -4.84
N GLY A 30 -2.11 10.35 -6.17
CA GLY A 30 -1.28 11.17 -7.03
C GLY A 30 0.00 10.48 -7.46
N ASN A 31 0.44 10.79 -8.68
CA ASN A 31 1.75 10.37 -9.18
C ASN A 31 2.85 11.29 -8.64
N ASN A 32 3.24 11.09 -7.37
CA ASN A 32 4.19 11.95 -6.67
C ASN A 32 5.28 11.15 -5.91
N PRO A 33 6.37 11.81 -5.48
CA PRO A 33 7.45 11.14 -4.73
C PRO A 33 6.98 10.48 -3.43
N ASP A 34 5.96 11.01 -2.75
CA ASP A 34 5.48 10.47 -1.49
C ASP A 34 4.81 9.11 -1.68
N THR A 35 3.99 8.95 -2.72
CA THR A 35 3.38 7.68 -3.12
C THR A 35 4.45 6.65 -3.47
N SER A 36 5.44 7.04 -4.27
CA SER A 36 6.54 6.14 -4.64
C SER A 36 7.39 5.72 -3.43
N LYS A 37 7.66 6.64 -2.49
CA LYS A 37 8.38 6.35 -1.24
C LYS A 37 7.55 5.44 -0.32
N ALA A 38 6.23 5.65 -0.25
CA ALA A 38 5.34 4.84 0.56
C ALA A 38 5.27 3.38 0.05
N LEU A 39 5.14 3.18 -1.27
CA LEU A 39 5.22 1.85 -1.88
C LEU A 39 6.54 1.16 -1.54
N ARG A 40 7.67 1.88 -1.70
CA ARG A 40 8.99 1.33 -1.38
C ARG A 40 9.11 0.98 0.10
N LEU A 41 8.67 1.86 0.99
CA LEU A 41 8.68 1.63 2.43
C LEU A 41 7.93 0.35 2.81
N LEU A 42 6.70 0.20 2.30
CA LEU A 42 5.87 -0.98 2.60
C LEU A 42 6.47 -2.27 2.05
N MET A 43 7.09 -2.23 0.86
CA MET A 43 7.82 -3.38 0.30
C MET A 43 9.06 -3.72 1.13
N THR A 44 9.87 -2.72 1.51
CA THR A 44 11.06 -2.91 2.36
C THR A 44 10.68 -3.48 3.73
N GLN A 45 9.52 -3.09 4.27
CA GLN A 45 8.98 -3.64 5.51
C GLN A 45 8.33 -5.03 5.34
N GLY A 46 8.29 -5.59 4.13
CA GLY A 46 7.68 -6.89 3.86
C GLY A 46 6.15 -6.91 3.98
N LYS A 47 5.49 -5.74 4.02
CA LYS A 47 4.03 -5.62 4.14
C LYS A 47 3.31 -5.74 2.80
N LEU A 48 3.98 -5.35 1.73
CA LEU A 48 3.49 -5.51 0.36
C LEU A 48 4.43 -6.38 -0.47
N ALA A 49 3.82 -7.21 -1.31
CA ALA A 49 4.49 -7.85 -2.42
C ALA A 49 4.07 -7.16 -3.73
N ARG A 50 5.05 -6.85 -4.57
CA ARG A 50 4.81 -6.37 -5.93
C ARG A 50 4.77 -7.56 -6.89
N VAL A 51 3.82 -7.55 -7.81
CA VAL A 51 3.70 -8.50 -8.91
C VAL A 51 3.70 -7.75 -10.25
N GLY A 52 3.99 -8.48 -11.33
CA GLY A 52 4.18 -7.94 -12.68
C GLY A 52 5.54 -7.27 -12.90
N ALA A 53 5.88 -7.02 -14.16
CA ALA A 53 7.15 -6.46 -14.60
C ALA A 53 7.14 -4.93 -14.80
N GLY A 54 5.97 -4.29 -14.75
CA GLY A 54 5.81 -2.84 -14.92
C GLY A 54 5.69 -2.38 -16.37
N GLY A 55 5.48 -3.31 -17.30
CA GLY A 55 5.37 -3.03 -18.74
C GLY A 55 3.94 -2.94 -19.25
N ARG A 56 3.79 -2.52 -20.51
CA ARG A 56 2.50 -2.59 -21.22
C ARG A 56 2.11 -4.06 -21.41
N GLY A 57 1.01 -4.48 -20.77
CA GLY A 57 0.55 -5.88 -20.76
C GLY A 57 0.87 -6.63 -19.47
N ASP A 58 1.84 -6.16 -18.68
CA ASP A 58 2.18 -6.71 -17.37
C ASP A 58 2.51 -5.57 -16.38
N PRO A 59 1.52 -4.72 -16.04
CA PRO A 59 1.73 -3.58 -15.18
C PRO A 59 2.00 -4.00 -13.74
N PHE A 60 2.70 -3.16 -12.97
CA PHE A 60 2.88 -3.41 -11.56
C PHE A 60 1.54 -3.43 -10.83
N ALA A 61 1.38 -4.45 -9.98
CA ALA A 61 0.31 -4.53 -9.01
C ALA A 61 0.87 -4.92 -7.63
N TYR A 62 0.09 -4.65 -6.60
CA TYR A 62 0.46 -4.82 -5.21
C TYR A 62 -0.58 -5.64 -4.48
N ARG A 63 -0.12 -6.59 -3.68
CA ARG A 63 -0.94 -7.36 -2.73
C ARG A 63 -0.32 -7.29 -1.35
N ALA A 64 -1.16 -7.34 -0.32
CA ALA A 64 -0.68 -7.49 1.05
C ALA A 64 -0.04 -8.87 1.23
N THR A 65 1.06 -8.92 1.99
CA THR A 65 1.58 -10.17 2.53
C THR A 65 0.77 -10.57 3.78
N PRO A 66 0.91 -11.80 4.30
CA PRO A 66 0.30 -12.16 5.59
C PRO A 66 0.67 -11.15 6.69
N PHE A 67 1.97 -10.82 6.83
CA PHE A 67 2.46 -9.80 7.75
C PHE A 67 1.83 -8.41 7.51
N GLY A 68 1.60 -8.04 6.26
CA GLY A 68 0.92 -6.80 5.91
C GLY A 68 -0.56 -6.79 6.34
N LEU A 69 -1.27 -7.90 6.18
CA LEU A 69 -2.65 -8.04 6.61
C LEU A 69 -2.79 -7.96 8.13
N ASP A 70 -1.90 -8.63 8.87
CA ASP A 70 -1.86 -8.57 10.33
C ASP A 70 -1.63 -7.12 10.80
N ALA A 71 -0.65 -6.43 10.20
CA ALA A 71 -0.37 -5.02 10.51
C ALA A 71 -1.54 -4.09 10.15
N LEU A 72 -2.30 -4.39 9.09
CA LEU A 72 -3.50 -3.63 8.74
C LEU A 72 -4.62 -3.87 9.76
N GLN A 73 -4.81 -5.10 10.22
CA GLN A 73 -5.80 -5.45 11.22
C GLN A 73 -5.49 -4.75 12.55
N GLU A 74 -4.23 -4.77 13.01
CA GLU A 74 -3.79 -4.01 14.18
C GLU A 74 -4.08 -2.50 14.04
N LEU A 75 -3.78 -1.94 12.85
CA LEU A 75 -4.06 -0.53 12.58
C LEU A 75 -5.56 -0.20 12.63
N ILE A 76 -6.41 -1.09 12.13
CA ILE A 76 -7.87 -0.93 12.19
C ILE A 76 -8.35 -0.99 13.64
N ILE A 77 -7.93 -2.01 14.40
CA ILE A 77 -8.30 -2.18 15.81
C ILE A 77 -7.90 -0.95 16.62
N ASN A 78 -6.65 -0.50 16.49
CA ASN A 78 -6.14 0.67 17.23
C ASN A 78 -6.88 1.96 16.86
N ASN A 79 -7.38 2.07 15.62
CA ASN A 79 -8.18 3.22 15.18
C ASN A 79 -9.66 3.12 15.62
N SER A 80 -10.17 1.92 15.89
CA SER A 80 -11.53 1.69 16.41
C SER A 80 -11.62 1.87 17.93
N LEU A 81 -10.53 1.64 18.66
CA LEU A 81 -10.45 1.83 20.12
C LEU A 81 -10.12 3.28 20.53
N ALA A 82 -9.80 4.14 19.56
CA ALA A 82 -9.48 5.56 19.79
C ALA A 82 -10.71 6.49 19.66
N VAL A 83 -11.93 5.92 19.64
CA VAL A 83 -13.22 6.61 19.60
C VAL A 83 -13.93 6.47 20.94
#